data_AF-A0A1U7PVT6-F1
#
_entry.id   AF-A0A1U7PVT6-F1
#
_cell.length_a   1.000
_cell.length_b   1.000
_cell.length_c   1.000
_cell.angle_alpha   90.00
_cell.angle_beta   90.00
_cell.angle_gamma   90.00
#
_symmetry.space_group_name_H-M   'P 1'
#
loop_
_entity.id
_entity.type
_entity.pdbx_description
1 polymer ?
#
loop_
_entity_poly.entity_id
_entity_poly.type
_entity_poly.pdbx_seq_one_letter_code
_entity_poly.pdbx_strand_id
1 'polypeptide(L)'
;MKISYSNYPVLKLLTQERINDFQCFEEDWLLWDFNPDLYKKAVENFNSNLPFFKKGTILISDAFNNACLEHFEKLMDLYVHIIKEKIDDIKIQGTYIIDGKFYMVNIDSSNMTYNTNNLSASIFGLNKHGALLNFYITGNGNFTSDEGLNWFSKDYGFSSEVRDQMTKTVLAQIISLYMFERYAEVETKLYAAKSKSSNIKCLYNNQTDISIKRLDSKWFTNIVRSEGFKVNGHFRLQPFGEGKKVRKLIWINEFQKKGYHSTAKILKQNHE
;
A
#
# COMPACT_ATOMS: atom_id res chain seq x y z
N MET A 1 -10.59 12.68 -7.71
CA MET A 1 -10.06 11.52 -8.45
C MET A 1 -11.20 10.85 -9.21
N LYS A 2 -11.06 10.68 -10.54
CA LYS A 2 -12.03 9.95 -11.38
C LYS A 2 -11.46 8.57 -11.70
N ILE A 3 -12.07 7.52 -11.15
CA ILE A 3 -11.71 6.13 -11.41
C ILE A 3 -12.71 5.58 -12.43
N SER A 4 -12.20 5.15 -13.58
CA SER A 4 -12.99 4.67 -14.70
C SER A 4 -12.10 3.80 -15.59
N TYR A 5 -12.69 2.89 -16.37
CA TYR A 5 -11.90 2.05 -17.29
C TYR A 5 -11.23 2.83 -18.43
N SER A 6 -11.66 4.05 -18.72
CA SER A 6 -10.93 4.91 -19.68
C SER A 6 -9.62 5.42 -19.09
N ASN A 7 -9.62 5.72 -17.78
CA ASN A 7 -8.43 6.25 -17.08
C ASN A 7 -7.51 5.14 -16.55
N TYR A 8 -8.11 4.00 -16.17
CA TYR A 8 -7.42 2.83 -15.63
C TYR A 8 -7.92 1.55 -16.36
N PRO A 9 -7.60 1.36 -17.65
CA PRO A 9 -7.99 0.17 -18.39
C PRO A 9 -7.59 -1.15 -17.72
N VAL A 10 -6.47 -1.17 -16.99
CA VAL A 10 -5.98 -2.32 -16.22
C VAL A 10 -7.03 -2.93 -15.29
N LEU A 11 -7.96 -2.11 -14.76
CA LEU A 11 -9.03 -2.60 -13.89
C LEU A 11 -9.99 -3.57 -14.60
N LYS A 12 -10.05 -3.56 -15.94
CA LYS A 12 -10.86 -4.54 -16.69
C LYS A 12 -10.34 -5.96 -16.50
N LEU A 13 -9.04 -6.16 -16.24
CA LEU A 13 -8.46 -7.49 -16.01
C LEU A 13 -9.13 -8.18 -14.80
N LEU A 14 -9.48 -7.41 -13.77
CA LEU A 14 -10.16 -7.92 -12.58
C LEU A 14 -11.63 -8.30 -12.84
N THR A 15 -12.21 -7.88 -13.97
CA THR A 15 -13.58 -8.27 -14.37
C THR A 15 -13.60 -9.49 -15.29
N GLN A 16 -12.45 -9.87 -15.87
CA GLN A 16 -12.36 -10.97 -16.82
C GLN A 16 -12.28 -12.33 -16.13
N GLU A 17 -12.75 -13.40 -16.78
CA GLU A 17 -12.58 -14.77 -16.28
C GLU A 17 -11.18 -15.30 -16.51
N ARG A 18 -10.54 -14.85 -17.59
CA ARG A 18 -9.17 -15.18 -18.00
C ARG A 18 -8.63 -14.10 -18.92
N ILE A 19 -7.31 -14.00 -18.97
CA ILE A 19 -6.58 -13.28 -20.01
C ILE A 19 -6.01 -14.29 -21.00
N ASN A 20 -5.85 -13.87 -22.25
CA ASN A 20 -5.11 -14.64 -23.25
C ASN A 20 -3.68 -14.13 -23.40
N ASP A 21 -3.46 -12.86 -23.10
CA ASP A 21 -2.25 -12.13 -23.42
C ASP A 21 -2.11 -10.91 -22.48
N PHE A 22 -0.88 -10.48 -22.25
CA PHE A 22 -0.52 -9.24 -21.60
C PHE A 22 -0.22 -8.18 -22.66
N GLN A 23 -0.55 -6.94 -22.36
CA GLN A 23 0.08 -5.85 -23.09
C GLN A 23 1.55 -5.76 -22.65
N CYS A 24 2.48 -5.64 -23.59
CA CYS A 24 3.91 -5.52 -23.33
C CYS A 24 4.50 -4.35 -24.11
N PHE A 25 5.65 -3.83 -23.63
CA PHE A 25 6.40 -2.79 -24.33
C PHE A 25 7.17 -3.36 -25.53
N GLU A 26 7.41 -2.54 -26.54
CA GLU A 26 8.09 -2.95 -27.79
C GLU A 26 9.47 -3.56 -27.52
N GLU A 27 10.19 -3.00 -26.56
CA GLU A 27 11.55 -3.39 -26.17
C GLU A 27 11.59 -4.75 -25.44
N ASP A 28 10.44 -5.19 -24.94
CA ASP A 28 10.25 -6.46 -24.23
C ASP A 28 9.68 -7.55 -25.14
N TRP A 29 9.09 -7.22 -26.30
CA TRP A 29 8.53 -8.20 -27.24
C TRP A 29 9.53 -9.27 -27.67
N LEU A 30 10.76 -8.87 -27.99
CA LEU A 30 11.82 -9.80 -28.35
C LEU A 30 12.06 -10.86 -27.27
N LEU A 31 11.94 -10.50 -25.98
CA LEU A 31 12.15 -11.47 -24.91
C LEU A 31 11.05 -12.54 -24.91
N TRP A 32 9.80 -12.16 -25.18
CA TRP A 32 8.69 -13.10 -25.23
C TRP A 32 8.78 -14.03 -26.44
N ASP A 33 9.23 -13.51 -27.58
CA ASP A 33 9.47 -14.32 -28.78
C ASP A 33 10.62 -15.32 -28.58
N PHE A 34 11.67 -14.92 -27.87
CA PHE A 34 12.81 -15.81 -27.56
C PHE A 34 12.56 -16.72 -26.35
N ASN A 35 11.52 -16.48 -25.55
CA ASN A 35 11.17 -17.30 -24.39
C ASN A 35 9.65 -17.52 -24.25
N PRO A 36 9.02 -18.19 -25.24
CA PRO A 36 7.57 -18.37 -25.27
C PRO A 36 7.05 -19.22 -24.11
N ASP A 37 7.88 -20.12 -23.57
CA ASP A 37 7.52 -20.95 -22.43
C ASP A 37 7.42 -20.14 -21.13
N LEU A 38 8.34 -19.19 -20.91
CA LEU A 38 8.26 -18.27 -19.78
C LEU A 38 6.98 -17.44 -19.86
N TYR A 39 6.69 -16.92 -21.06
CA TYR A 39 5.49 -16.13 -21.30
C TYR A 39 4.21 -16.92 -21.01
N LYS A 40 4.11 -18.13 -21.57
CA LYS A 40 2.97 -19.04 -21.36
C LYS A 40 2.78 -19.36 -19.87
N LYS A 41 3.86 -19.67 -19.14
CA LYS A 41 3.81 -19.93 -17.69
C LYS A 41 3.32 -18.71 -16.91
N ALA A 42 3.72 -17.50 -17.29
CA ALA A 42 3.25 -16.27 -16.66
C ALA A 42 1.74 -16.08 -16.88
N VAL A 43 1.24 -16.28 -18.10
CA VAL A 43 -0.21 -16.19 -18.42
C VAL A 43 -1.01 -17.27 -17.67
N GLU A 44 -0.53 -18.51 -17.66
CA GLU A 44 -1.17 -19.62 -16.93
C GLU A 44 -1.23 -19.35 -15.43
N ASN A 45 -0.12 -18.89 -14.84
CA ASN A 45 -0.06 -18.52 -13.43
C ASN A 45 -0.97 -17.32 -13.11
N PHE A 46 -1.02 -16.31 -13.96
CA PHE A 46 -1.92 -15.18 -13.77
C PHE A 46 -3.38 -15.63 -13.75
N ASN A 47 -3.77 -16.46 -14.72
CA ASN A 47 -5.13 -16.98 -14.82
C ASN A 47 -5.52 -17.84 -13.62
N SER A 48 -4.62 -18.71 -13.13
CA SER A 48 -4.89 -19.53 -11.94
C SER A 48 -5.01 -18.69 -10.66
N ASN A 49 -4.34 -17.54 -10.61
CA ASN A 49 -4.37 -16.64 -9.46
C ASN A 49 -5.42 -15.51 -9.54
N LEU A 50 -6.08 -15.37 -10.69
CA LEU A 50 -7.04 -14.31 -10.94
C LEU A 50 -8.16 -14.21 -9.88
N PRO A 51 -8.72 -15.33 -9.34
CA PRO A 51 -9.68 -15.26 -8.23
C PRO A 51 -9.12 -14.59 -6.96
N PHE A 52 -7.83 -14.75 -6.68
CA PHE A 52 -7.18 -14.12 -5.51
C PHE A 52 -6.93 -12.63 -5.74
N PHE A 53 -6.53 -12.25 -6.96
CA PHE A 53 -6.30 -10.84 -7.33
C PHE A 53 -7.59 -9.99 -7.22
N LYS A 54 -8.76 -10.63 -7.35
CA LYS A 54 -10.08 -10.01 -7.21
C LYS A 54 -10.59 -9.84 -5.77
N LYS A 55 -9.93 -10.44 -4.76
CA LYS A 55 -10.44 -10.42 -3.37
C LYS A 55 -10.53 -9.02 -2.76
N GLY A 56 -9.80 -8.05 -3.30
CA GLY A 56 -9.90 -6.65 -2.93
C GLY A 56 -9.03 -5.78 -3.82
N THR A 57 -9.36 -4.50 -3.92
CA THR A 57 -8.51 -3.50 -4.58
C THR A 57 -8.20 -2.38 -3.59
N ILE A 58 -6.92 -2.22 -3.30
CA ILE A 58 -6.40 -1.34 -2.27
C ILE A 58 -5.60 -0.22 -2.94
N LEU A 59 -5.98 1.03 -2.71
CA LEU A 59 -5.23 2.21 -3.15
C LEU A 59 -4.39 2.74 -2.00
N ILE A 60 -3.08 2.70 -2.16
CA ILE A 60 -2.13 3.23 -1.18
C ILE A 60 -1.89 4.71 -1.47
N SER A 61 -2.11 5.56 -0.48
CA SER A 61 -1.74 6.98 -0.57
C SER A 61 -0.24 7.18 -0.32
N ASP A 62 0.31 8.29 -0.84
CA ASP A 62 1.72 8.62 -0.64
C ASP A 62 2.10 8.72 0.84
N ALA A 63 1.23 9.32 1.66
CA ALA A 63 1.44 9.41 3.11
C ALA A 63 1.55 8.02 3.76
N PHE A 64 0.68 7.08 3.35
CA PHE A 64 0.72 5.70 3.84
C PHE A 64 1.99 4.98 3.40
N ASN A 65 2.33 5.08 2.11
CA ASN A 65 3.53 4.44 1.57
C ASN A 65 4.80 4.99 2.26
N ASN A 66 4.89 6.30 2.47
CA ASN A 66 6.03 6.93 3.14
C ASN A 66 6.14 6.48 4.60
N ALA A 67 5.02 6.37 5.32
CA ALA A 67 5.01 5.85 6.69
C ALA A 67 5.53 4.40 6.75
N CYS A 68 5.12 3.56 5.80
CA CYS A 68 5.67 2.20 5.68
C CYS A 68 7.17 2.20 5.41
N LEU A 69 7.66 3.05 4.49
CA LEU A 69 9.08 3.14 4.15
C LEU A 69 9.93 3.62 5.33
N GLU A 70 9.47 4.63 6.08
CA GLU A 70 10.15 5.14 7.28
C GLU A 70 10.28 4.10 8.41
N HIS A 71 9.43 3.07 8.40
CA HIS A 71 9.39 2.02 9.42
C HIS A 71 9.60 0.63 8.85
N PHE A 72 10.16 0.55 7.64
CA PHE A 72 10.29 -0.69 6.88
C PHE A 72 11.01 -1.78 7.69
N GLU A 73 12.16 -1.46 8.29
CA GLU A 73 12.93 -2.42 9.10
C GLU A 73 12.10 -3.03 10.23
N LYS A 74 11.39 -2.19 11.00
CA LYS A 74 10.54 -2.66 12.11
C LYS A 74 9.37 -3.52 11.64
N LEU A 75 8.78 -3.19 10.49
CA LEU A 75 7.70 -3.97 9.89
C LEU A 75 8.21 -5.33 9.41
N MET A 76 9.43 -5.38 8.87
CA MET A 76 10.07 -6.62 8.47
C MET A 76 10.52 -7.47 9.66
N ASP A 77 11.01 -6.86 10.74
CA ASP A 77 11.30 -7.56 12.00
C ASP A 77 10.04 -8.19 12.59
N LEU A 78 8.91 -7.46 12.57
CA LEU A 78 7.60 -7.98 12.97
C LEU A 78 7.18 -9.16 12.09
N TYR A 79 7.31 -9.03 10.77
CA TYR A 79 7.03 -10.13 9.83
C TYR A 79 7.85 -11.38 10.18
N VAL A 80 9.17 -11.23 10.36
CA VAL A 80 10.06 -12.34 10.72
C VAL A 80 9.66 -12.96 12.05
N HIS A 81 9.31 -12.14 13.05
CA HIS A 81 8.85 -12.61 14.35
C HIS A 81 7.56 -13.43 14.23
N ILE A 82 6.57 -12.96 13.46
CA ILE A 82 5.30 -13.67 13.22
C ILE A 82 5.55 -15.04 12.59
N ILE A 83 6.39 -15.11 11.55
CA ILE A 83 6.71 -16.37 10.88
C ILE A 83 7.48 -17.32 11.80
N LYS A 84 8.48 -16.80 12.54
CA LYS A 84 9.34 -17.61 13.40
C LYS A 84 8.56 -18.23 14.56
N GLU A 85 7.74 -17.42 15.22
CA GLU A 85 6.96 -17.84 16.40
C GLU A 85 5.60 -18.44 16.01
N LYS A 86 5.28 -18.53 14.71
CA LYS A 86 3.99 -19.02 14.19
C LYS A 86 2.78 -18.33 14.83
N ILE A 87 2.88 -17.02 14.98
CA ILE A 87 1.84 -16.20 15.63
C ILE A 87 0.59 -16.10 14.75
N ASP A 88 0.79 -16.06 13.42
CA ASP A 88 -0.28 -15.79 12.47
C ASP A 88 0.07 -16.33 11.08
N ASP A 89 -0.96 -16.67 10.30
CA ASP A 89 -0.81 -17.03 8.89
C ASP A 89 -0.86 -15.75 8.04
N ILE A 90 0.19 -15.49 7.27
CA ILE A 90 0.25 -14.32 6.39
C ILE A 90 -0.25 -14.70 5.01
N LYS A 91 -1.49 -14.26 4.72
CA LYS A 91 -2.14 -14.41 3.41
C LYS A 91 -2.45 -13.05 2.83
N ILE A 92 -1.69 -12.65 1.81
CA ILE A 92 -1.83 -11.34 1.15
C ILE A 92 -2.43 -11.58 -0.22
N GLN A 93 -3.68 -11.15 -0.40
CA GLN A 93 -4.44 -11.41 -1.62
C GLN A 93 -5.18 -10.16 -2.07
N GLY A 94 -5.15 -9.88 -3.38
CA GLY A 94 -5.87 -8.77 -3.98
C GLY A 94 -5.00 -7.96 -4.93
N THR A 95 -5.40 -6.72 -5.17
CA THR A 95 -4.69 -5.78 -6.05
C THR A 95 -4.32 -4.53 -5.26
N TYR A 96 -3.04 -4.19 -5.23
CA TYR A 96 -2.51 -2.97 -4.60
C TYR A 96 -2.19 -1.94 -5.68
N ILE A 97 -2.67 -0.72 -5.51
CA ILE A 97 -2.38 0.43 -6.37
C ILE A 97 -1.40 1.31 -5.62
N ILE A 98 -0.15 1.33 -6.07
CA ILE A 98 0.97 2.04 -5.42
C ILE A 98 1.62 2.91 -6.48
N ASP A 99 1.67 4.22 -6.26
CA ASP A 99 2.28 5.18 -7.21
C ASP A 99 1.78 4.98 -8.66
N GLY A 100 0.47 4.79 -8.81
CA GLY A 100 -0.18 4.58 -10.12
C GLY A 100 0.09 3.23 -10.81
N LYS A 101 0.89 2.35 -10.20
CA LYS A 101 1.15 0.97 -10.64
C LYS A 101 0.22 0.00 -9.91
N PHE A 102 -0.11 -1.10 -10.57
CA PHE A 102 -1.06 -2.11 -10.11
C PHE A 102 -0.31 -3.40 -9.82
N TYR A 103 -0.27 -3.81 -8.57
CA TYR A 103 0.34 -5.06 -8.13
C TYR A 103 -0.77 -6.05 -7.79
N MET A 104 -0.96 -7.05 -8.64
CA MET A 104 -1.87 -8.16 -8.40
C MET A 104 -1.12 -9.24 -7.65
N VAL A 105 -1.59 -9.57 -6.45
CA VAL A 105 -0.82 -10.31 -5.46
C VAL A 105 -1.62 -11.50 -4.93
N ASN A 106 -0.95 -12.64 -4.88
CA ASN A 106 -1.32 -13.78 -4.04
C ASN A 106 -0.05 -14.28 -3.35
N ILE A 107 0.06 -14.05 -2.05
CA ILE A 107 1.15 -14.52 -1.19
C ILE A 107 0.53 -15.36 -0.09
N ASP A 108 1.04 -16.56 0.12
CA ASP A 108 0.65 -17.44 1.22
C ASP A 108 1.91 -17.95 1.94
N SER A 109 2.04 -17.54 3.21
CA SER A 109 3.12 -17.98 4.09
C SER A 109 2.73 -19.13 5.01
N SER A 110 1.52 -19.70 4.90
CA SER A 110 1.05 -20.69 5.89
C SER A 110 1.90 -21.96 5.95
N ASN A 111 2.65 -22.25 4.89
CA ASN A 111 3.59 -23.36 4.82
C ASN A 111 5.05 -22.96 5.11
N MET A 112 5.30 -21.68 5.43
CA MET A 112 6.61 -21.24 5.85
C MET A 112 6.88 -21.69 7.29
N THR A 113 8.12 -22.15 7.51
CA THR A 113 8.71 -22.20 8.84
C THR A 113 10.01 -21.43 8.77
N TYR A 114 10.54 -20.96 9.90
CA TYR A 114 11.84 -20.27 9.93
C TYR A 114 12.96 -21.07 9.23
N ASN A 115 12.84 -22.40 9.19
CA ASN A 115 13.81 -23.29 8.56
C ASN A 115 13.42 -23.75 7.14
N THR A 116 12.16 -23.55 6.73
CA THR A 116 11.66 -23.92 5.40
C THR A 116 11.15 -22.66 4.73
N ASN A 117 11.98 -22.10 3.86
CA ASN A 117 11.73 -20.84 3.17
C ASN A 117 10.62 -20.94 2.09
N ASN A 118 9.64 -21.82 2.26
CA ASN A 118 8.60 -22.15 1.30
C ASN A 118 7.50 -21.08 1.29
N LEU A 119 7.81 -19.92 0.74
CA LEU A 119 6.86 -18.85 0.45
C LEU A 119 6.25 -19.10 -0.93
N SER A 120 4.94 -19.27 -1.00
CA SER A 120 4.22 -19.23 -2.28
C SER A 120 3.85 -17.79 -2.58
N ALA A 121 4.28 -17.27 -3.73
CA ALA A 121 3.97 -15.92 -4.16
C ALA A 121 3.73 -15.86 -5.66
N SER A 122 2.71 -15.13 -6.06
CA SER A 122 2.43 -14.74 -7.44
C SER A 122 2.12 -13.25 -7.43
N ILE A 123 3.04 -12.45 -7.96
CA ILE A 123 2.96 -10.99 -8.01
C ILE A 123 3.09 -10.57 -9.46
N PHE A 124 2.16 -9.76 -9.95
CA PHE A 124 2.22 -9.15 -11.27
C PHE A 124 2.10 -7.64 -11.11
N GLY A 125 3.15 -6.92 -11.50
CA GLY A 125 3.15 -5.47 -11.61
C GLY A 125 2.70 -5.04 -12.99
N LEU A 126 1.70 -4.18 -13.09
CA LEU A 126 1.20 -3.60 -14.33
C LEU A 126 1.10 -2.09 -14.24
N ASN A 127 1.23 -1.40 -15.37
CA ASN A 127 0.92 0.02 -15.43
C ASN A 127 -0.61 0.26 -15.49
N LYS A 128 -1.04 1.51 -15.40
CA LYS A 128 -2.47 1.88 -15.44
C LYS A 128 -3.20 1.45 -16.73
N HIS A 129 -2.48 1.22 -17.82
CA HIS A 129 -3.03 0.80 -19.11
C HIS A 129 -3.15 -0.72 -19.23
N GLY A 130 -2.52 -1.48 -18.33
CA GLY A 130 -2.52 -2.94 -18.34
C GLY A 130 -1.27 -3.56 -18.96
N ALA A 131 -0.25 -2.76 -19.26
CA ALA A 131 1.04 -3.30 -19.71
C ALA A 131 1.80 -3.93 -18.54
N LEU A 132 2.35 -5.11 -18.75
CA LEU A 132 3.11 -5.86 -17.77
C LEU A 132 4.47 -5.19 -17.54
N LEU A 133 4.76 -4.89 -16.27
CA LEU A 133 5.99 -4.23 -15.83
C LEU A 133 6.94 -5.21 -15.15
N ASN A 134 6.41 -6.17 -14.39
CA ASN A 134 7.18 -7.24 -13.77
C ASN A 134 6.27 -8.39 -13.37
N PHE A 135 6.87 -9.55 -13.12
CA PHE A 135 6.24 -10.57 -12.31
C PHE A 135 7.25 -11.29 -11.42
N TYR A 136 6.73 -11.87 -10.35
CA TYR A 136 7.44 -12.78 -9.48
C TYR A 136 6.54 -13.96 -9.14
N ILE A 137 6.99 -15.16 -9.47
CA ILE A 137 6.25 -16.40 -9.25
C ILE A 137 7.20 -17.37 -8.56
N THR A 138 6.86 -17.77 -7.34
CA THR A 138 7.53 -18.83 -6.61
C THR A 138 6.50 -19.87 -6.17
N GLY A 139 6.88 -21.14 -6.28
CA GLY A 139 6.10 -22.26 -5.75
C GLY A 139 6.38 -22.49 -4.26
N ASN A 140 5.94 -23.65 -3.74
CA ASN A 140 6.36 -24.16 -2.42
C ASN A 140 7.86 -24.54 -2.44
N GLY A 141 8.75 -23.56 -2.59
CA GLY A 141 10.21 -23.73 -2.66
C GLY A 141 10.94 -22.64 -1.86
N ASN A 142 12.19 -22.89 -1.50
CA ASN A 142 12.97 -22.05 -0.60
C ASN A 142 13.27 -20.66 -1.22
N PHE A 143 12.98 -19.57 -0.51
CA PHE A 143 13.39 -18.17 -0.75
C PHE A 143 14.85 -17.95 -1.18
N THR A 144 15.72 -18.93 -0.95
CA THR A 144 17.16 -18.91 -1.24
C THR A 144 17.55 -19.72 -2.49
N SER A 145 16.65 -20.50 -3.08
CA SER A 145 16.91 -21.18 -4.36
C SER A 145 16.38 -20.33 -5.51
N ASP A 146 17.17 -20.22 -6.59
CA ASP A 146 16.85 -19.54 -7.85
C ASP A 146 15.67 -20.19 -8.63
N GLU A 147 14.74 -20.84 -7.95
CA GLU A 147 13.69 -21.70 -8.52
C GLU A 147 12.38 -20.96 -8.84
N GLY A 148 12.33 -19.65 -8.60
CA GLY A 148 11.20 -18.79 -8.95
C GLY A 148 11.32 -18.19 -10.36
N LEU A 149 10.19 -18.03 -11.06
CA LEU A 149 10.13 -17.26 -12.30
C LEU A 149 10.01 -15.78 -11.95
N ASN A 150 10.99 -14.99 -12.37
CA ASN A 150 10.98 -13.55 -12.20
C ASN A 150 11.26 -12.85 -13.52
N TRP A 151 10.67 -11.68 -13.70
CA TRP A 151 10.91 -10.85 -14.86
C TRP A 151 10.62 -9.38 -14.57
N PHE A 152 11.42 -8.49 -15.16
CA PHE A 152 11.26 -7.04 -15.08
C PHE A 152 11.42 -6.41 -16.46
N SER A 153 10.45 -5.58 -16.82
CA SER A 153 10.42 -4.79 -18.04
C SER A 153 11.64 -3.88 -18.15
N LYS A 154 12.15 -3.73 -19.37
CA LYS A 154 13.21 -2.75 -19.68
C LYS A 154 12.72 -1.30 -19.61
N ASP A 155 11.40 -1.05 -19.64
CA ASP A 155 10.81 0.29 -19.56
C ASP A 155 11.20 1.05 -18.27
N TYR A 156 11.60 0.31 -17.22
CA TYR A 156 12.17 0.91 -16.01
C TYR A 156 13.53 1.60 -16.22
N GLY A 157 14.25 1.31 -17.31
CA GLY A 157 15.58 1.87 -17.58
C GLY A 157 16.69 1.34 -16.68
N PHE A 158 16.46 0.26 -15.95
CA PHE A 158 17.45 -0.35 -15.05
C PHE A 158 18.36 -1.36 -15.75
N SER A 159 19.58 -1.55 -15.21
CA SER A 159 20.46 -2.64 -15.64
C SER A 159 19.89 -4.02 -15.28
N SER A 160 20.46 -5.09 -15.83
CA SER A 160 20.11 -6.48 -15.47
C SER A 160 20.26 -6.77 -13.98
N GLU A 161 21.33 -6.29 -13.36
CA GLU A 161 21.68 -6.59 -11.96
C GLU A 161 20.70 -5.92 -11.00
N VAL A 162 20.27 -4.69 -11.31
CA VAL A 162 19.28 -3.96 -10.51
C VAL A 162 17.91 -4.62 -10.63
N ARG A 163 17.55 -5.14 -11.81
CA ARG A 163 16.24 -5.77 -12.05
C ARG A 163 15.98 -6.99 -11.16
N ASP A 164 16.97 -7.85 -10.93
CA ASP A 164 16.80 -9.00 -10.01
C ASP A 164 16.46 -8.54 -8.59
N GLN A 165 17.17 -7.53 -8.09
CA GLN A 165 16.95 -6.97 -6.75
C GLN A 165 15.58 -6.30 -6.60
N MET A 166 15.08 -5.66 -7.66
CA MET A 166 13.77 -4.98 -7.64
C MET A 166 12.62 -5.95 -7.33
N THR A 167 12.72 -7.21 -7.77
CA THR A 167 11.74 -8.27 -7.45
C THR A 167 11.52 -8.41 -5.95
N LYS A 168 12.63 -8.54 -5.22
CA LYS A 168 12.63 -8.74 -3.76
C LYS A 168 12.14 -7.48 -3.06
N THR A 169 12.47 -6.30 -3.60
CA THR A 169 11.97 -5.01 -3.08
C THR A 169 10.45 -4.89 -3.21
N VAL A 170 9.85 -5.26 -4.34
CA VAL A 170 8.39 -5.23 -4.51
C VAL A 170 7.70 -6.17 -3.52
N LEU A 171 8.18 -7.41 -3.40
CA LEU A 171 7.65 -8.37 -2.44
C LEU A 171 7.71 -7.82 -1.01
N ALA A 172 8.87 -7.32 -0.59
CA ALA A 172 9.05 -6.78 0.75
C ALA A 172 8.19 -5.52 0.99
N GLN A 173 8.02 -4.67 -0.03
CA GLN A 173 7.11 -3.52 0.06
C GLN A 173 5.67 -3.98 0.29
N ILE A 174 5.18 -4.96 -0.47
CA ILE A 174 3.82 -5.51 -0.30
C ILE A 174 3.63 -6.12 1.09
N ILE A 175 4.61 -6.89 1.58
CA ILE A 175 4.59 -7.43 2.94
C ILE A 175 4.54 -6.30 3.98
N SER A 176 5.39 -5.27 3.84
CA SER A 176 5.41 -4.13 4.77
C SER A 176 4.10 -3.35 4.80
N LEU A 177 3.47 -3.13 3.64
CA LEU A 177 2.16 -2.48 3.53
C LEU A 177 1.08 -3.29 4.25
N TYR A 178 1.10 -4.61 4.06
CA TYR A 178 0.16 -5.51 4.73
C TYR A 178 0.39 -5.57 6.25
N MET A 179 1.64 -5.64 6.71
CA MET A 179 1.98 -5.55 8.14
C MET A 179 1.47 -4.25 8.74
N PHE A 180 1.68 -3.12 8.06
CA PHE A 180 1.22 -1.83 8.56
C PHE A 180 -0.30 -1.72 8.57
N GLU A 181 -0.98 -2.19 7.52
CA GLU A 181 -2.45 -2.26 7.48
C GLU A 181 -3.03 -3.12 8.62
N ARG A 182 -2.39 -4.24 8.94
CA ARG A 182 -2.90 -5.21 9.91
C ARG A 182 -2.63 -4.81 11.37
N TYR A 183 -1.46 -4.22 11.64
CA TYR A 183 -0.99 -4.00 13.01
C TYR A 183 -0.92 -2.53 13.44
N ALA A 184 -1.13 -1.57 12.52
CA ALA A 184 -1.25 -0.16 12.87
C ALA A 184 -2.70 0.32 12.79
N GLU A 185 -3.00 1.41 13.49
CA GLU A 185 -4.27 2.12 13.30
C GLU A 185 -4.22 2.86 11.96
N VAL A 186 -5.11 2.53 11.01
CA VAL A 186 -5.04 3.08 9.65
C VAL A 186 -6.33 3.79 9.27
N GLU A 187 -6.19 4.94 8.61
CA GLU A 187 -7.36 5.63 8.07
C GLU A 187 -7.78 4.94 6.78
N THR A 188 -9.00 4.42 6.76
CA THR A 188 -9.54 3.74 5.59
C THR A 188 -10.69 4.54 4.99
N LYS A 189 -10.72 4.62 3.66
CA LYS A 189 -11.85 5.17 2.93
C LYS A 189 -12.28 4.22 1.84
N LEU A 190 -13.53 3.78 1.88
CA LEU A 190 -14.11 2.94 0.84
C LEU A 190 -14.67 3.80 -0.30
N TYR A 191 -14.23 3.52 -1.52
CA TYR A 191 -14.85 4.01 -2.75
C TYR A 191 -15.68 2.87 -3.36
N ALA A 192 -16.96 2.82 -2.99
CA ALA A 192 -17.87 1.80 -3.49
C ALA A 192 -17.97 1.81 -5.03
N ALA A 193 -18.25 0.65 -5.62
CA ALA A 193 -18.52 0.51 -7.04
C ALA A 193 -19.62 1.49 -7.51
N LYS A 194 -19.49 2.02 -8.73
CA LYS A 194 -20.46 2.92 -9.38
C LYS A 194 -20.94 4.07 -8.47
N SER A 195 -20.07 4.62 -7.63
CA SER A 195 -20.42 5.64 -6.64
C SER A 195 -19.76 6.99 -6.88
N LYS A 196 -20.41 8.06 -6.44
CA LYS A 196 -19.87 9.41 -6.35
C LYS A 196 -19.84 9.83 -4.89
N SER A 197 -18.69 10.30 -4.42
CA SER A 197 -18.57 10.95 -3.11
C SER A 197 -17.79 12.25 -3.26
N SER A 198 -18.31 13.34 -2.73
CA SER A 198 -17.57 14.60 -2.63
C SER A 198 -17.09 14.78 -1.20
N ASN A 199 -15.91 15.37 -1.06
CA ASN A 199 -15.49 16.01 0.18
C ASN A 199 -15.06 17.44 -0.17
N ILE A 200 -15.00 18.34 0.81
CA ILE A 200 -14.78 19.80 0.63
C ILE A 200 -13.59 20.12 -0.29
N LYS A 201 -12.59 19.23 -0.37
CA LYS A 201 -11.37 19.40 -1.19
C LYS A 201 -11.30 18.56 -2.47
N CYS A 202 -12.18 17.58 -2.69
CA CYS A 202 -12.04 16.68 -3.86
C CYS A 202 -13.34 15.91 -4.17
N LEU A 203 -13.70 15.84 -5.46
CA LEU A 203 -14.70 14.92 -5.98
C LEU A 203 -14.07 13.56 -6.26
N TYR A 204 -14.60 12.52 -5.63
CA TYR A 204 -14.28 11.12 -5.91
C TYR A 204 -15.43 10.51 -6.71
N ASN A 205 -15.12 10.01 -7.90
CA ASN A 205 -16.11 9.42 -8.79
C ASN A 205 -15.57 8.07 -9.25
N ASN A 206 -16.11 6.99 -8.69
CA ASN A 206 -15.82 5.63 -9.09
C ASN A 206 -16.88 5.14 -10.07
N GLN A 207 -16.50 4.97 -11.33
CA GLN A 207 -17.39 4.55 -12.42
C GLN A 207 -17.22 3.07 -12.77
N THR A 208 -16.32 2.34 -12.09
CA THR A 208 -16.11 0.91 -12.31
C THR A 208 -17.08 0.08 -11.46
N ASP A 209 -17.17 -1.21 -11.75
CA ASP A 209 -17.87 -2.19 -10.91
C ASP A 209 -17.04 -2.68 -9.72
N ILE A 210 -15.82 -2.15 -9.55
CA ILE A 210 -14.86 -2.58 -8.52
C ILE A 210 -14.88 -1.56 -7.38
N SER A 211 -15.06 -2.06 -6.15
CA SER A 211 -14.89 -1.22 -4.96
C SER A 211 -13.40 -1.08 -4.61
N ILE A 212 -12.97 0.12 -4.29
CA ILE A 212 -11.56 0.42 -4.00
C ILE A 212 -11.44 0.94 -2.56
N LYS A 213 -10.69 0.24 -1.72
CA LYS A 213 -10.34 0.67 -0.37
C LYS A 213 -9.09 1.54 -0.45
N ARG A 214 -9.15 2.80 -0.02
CA ARG A 214 -7.95 3.63 0.13
C ARG A 214 -7.42 3.55 1.54
N LEU A 215 -6.11 3.32 1.65
CA LEU A 215 -5.35 3.42 2.89
C LEU A 215 -4.63 4.76 2.95
N ASP A 216 -4.81 5.45 4.08
CA ASP A 216 -4.20 6.75 4.39
C ASP A 216 -3.67 6.74 5.83
N SER A 217 -2.72 7.61 6.14
CA SER A 217 -2.08 7.69 7.46
C SER A 217 -1.84 9.15 7.84
N LYS A 218 -2.86 10.00 7.70
CA LYS A 218 -2.73 11.43 7.99
C LYS A 218 -2.43 11.75 9.44
N TRP A 219 -2.81 10.86 10.36
CA TRP A 219 -2.43 10.92 11.77
C TRP A 219 -0.93 10.68 12.00
N PHE A 220 -0.29 9.88 11.14
CA PHE A 220 1.15 9.63 11.18
C PHE A 220 1.96 10.83 10.64
N THR A 221 1.35 11.63 9.75
CA THR A 221 1.96 12.80 9.11
C THR A 221 1.63 14.16 9.76
N ASN A 222 0.93 14.21 10.91
CA ASN A 222 0.66 15.46 11.65
C ASN A 222 0.92 15.28 13.17
N ILE A 223 1.70 16.10 13.88
CA ILE A 223 2.08 17.50 13.66
C ILE A 223 3.55 17.73 14.04
N VAL A 224 4.41 17.95 13.04
CA VAL A 224 5.63 18.74 13.21
C VAL A 224 5.43 20.05 12.46
N ARG A 225 4.94 21.08 13.16
CA ARG A 225 5.09 22.47 12.68
C ARG A 225 6.38 22.99 13.27
N SER A 226 7.49 22.81 12.54
CA SER A 226 8.80 23.36 12.88
C SER A 226 8.83 24.89 12.76
N GLU A 227 8.00 25.46 11.89
CA GLU A 227 7.91 26.91 11.69
C GLU A 227 6.92 27.56 12.67
N GLY A 228 7.35 28.65 13.29
CA GLY A 228 6.53 29.41 14.23
C GLY A 228 5.42 30.19 13.54
N PHE A 229 4.18 30.06 14.01
CA PHE A 229 3.02 30.74 13.42
C PHE A 229 2.51 31.89 14.30
N LYS A 230 2.03 32.94 13.65
CA LYS A 230 1.46 34.12 14.32
C LYS A 230 0.03 33.82 14.75
N VAL A 231 -0.29 34.13 16.00
CA VAL A 231 -1.65 34.10 16.53
C VAL A 231 -2.14 35.53 16.64
N ASN A 232 -3.26 35.85 15.97
CA ASN A 232 -3.89 37.15 16.05
C ASN A 232 -4.58 37.32 17.42
N GLY A 233 -4.63 38.55 17.90
CA GLY A 233 -5.21 38.86 19.19
C GLY A 233 -6.71 38.57 19.21
N HIS A 234 -7.20 38.02 20.32
CA HIS A 234 -8.62 37.70 20.48
C HIS A 234 -9.05 37.74 21.94
N PHE A 235 -10.35 37.92 22.17
CA PHE A 235 -10.93 37.76 23.50
C PHE A 235 -11.10 36.27 23.84
N ARG A 236 -10.65 35.89 25.04
CA ARG A 236 -10.83 34.56 25.62
C ARG A 236 -11.61 34.67 26.93
N LEU A 237 -12.64 33.85 27.07
CA LEU A 237 -13.35 33.70 28.34
C LEU A 237 -12.59 32.71 29.23
N GLN A 238 -11.88 33.20 30.23
CA GLN A 238 -10.97 32.42 31.07
C GLN A 238 -11.63 32.11 32.44
N PRO A 239 -11.60 30.84 32.91
CA PRO A 239 -11.94 30.50 34.29
C PRO A 239 -11.10 31.29 35.30
N PHE A 240 -11.73 31.91 36.28
CA PHE A 240 -11.10 32.75 37.30
C PHE A 240 -11.74 32.54 38.68
N GLY A 241 -11.09 33.06 39.73
CA GLY A 241 -11.56 32.98 41.13
C GLY A 241 -11.32 31.62 41.79
N GLU A 242 -11.67 31.53 43.08
CA GLU A 242 -11.49 30.33 43.89
C GLU A 242 -12.34 29.17 43.34
N GLY A 243 -11.67 28.04 43.07
CA GLY A 243 -12.28 26.89 42.41
C GLY A 243 -12.67 27.11 40.94
N LYS A 244 -12.22 28.19 40.27
CA LYS A 244 -12.49 28.47 38.85
C LYS A 244 -13.99 28.57 38.49
N LYS A 245 -14.82 28.90 39.48
CA LYS A 245 -16.29 28.91 39.37
C LYS A 245 -16.83 30.09 38.58
N VAL A 246 -16.04 31.16 38.43
CA VAL A 246 -16.41 32.33 37.61
C VAL A 246 -15.59 32.39 36.33
N ARG A 247 -16.06 33.18 35.36
CA ARG A 247 -15.43 33.37 34.05
C ARG A 247 -15.16 34.84 33.84
N LYS A 248 -13.94 35.19 33.44
CA LYS A 248 -13.53 36.56 33.11
C LYS A 248 -13.14 36.63 31.64
N LEU A 249 -13.66 37.59 30.91
CA LEU A 249 -13.22 37.87 29.55
C LEU A 249 -11.86 38.58 29.61
N ILE A 250 -10.86 38.04 28.92
CA ILE A 250 -9.51 38.61 28.84
C ILE A 250 -9.10 38.73 27.37
N TRP A 251 -8.40 39.80 27.03
CA TRP A 251 -7.79 39.95 25.72
C TRP A 251 -6.44 39.22 25.72
N ILE A 252 -6.22 38.37 24.72
CA ILE A 252 -4.92 37.76 24.45
C ILE A 252 -4.30 38.55 23.30
N ASN A 253 -3.16 39.19 23.57
CA ASN A 253 -2.41 39.94 22.55
C ASN A 253 -1.91 39.03 21.44
N GLU A 254 -1.58 39.62 20.29
CA GLU A 254 -0.93 38.87 19.21
C GLU A 254 0.42 38.33 19.70
N PHE A 255 0.71 37.07 19.40
CA PHE A 255 2.00 36.47 19.73
C PHE A 255 2.39 35.41 18.71
N GLN A 256 3.69 35.22 18.55
CA GLN A 256 4.23 34.16 17.70
C GLN A 256 4.52 32.93 18.55
N LYS A 257 3.90 31.81 18.21
CA LYS A 257 4.24 30.52 18.82
C LYS A 257 5.48 29.98 18.13
N LYS A 258 6.48 29.56 18.90
CA LYS A 258 7.54 28.69 18.38
C LYS A 258 6.90 27.35 18.01
N GLY A 259 7.40 26.73 16.95
CA GLY A 259 6.92 25.42 16.49
C GLY A 259 6.79 24.44 17.65
N TYR A 260 5.75 23.62 17.65
CA TYR A 260 5.52 22.67 18.72
C TYR A 260 5.71 21.24 18.22
N HIS A 261 6.40 20.45 19.04
CA HIS A 261 6.38 19.00 18.97
C HIS A 261 5.38 18.53 20.03
N SER A 262 4.21 18.07 19.60
CA SER A 262 3.28 17.41 20.51
C SER A 262 3.29 15.93 20.15
N THR A 263 3.90 15.10 21.00
CA THR A 263 3.65 13.66 20.96
C THR A 263 2.18 13.39 21.26
N ALA A 264 1.58 12.43 20.54
CA ALA A 264 0.23 11.98 20.82
C ALA A 264 0.15 11.53 22.28
N LYS A 265 -0.87 12.00 23.01
CA LYS A 265 -1.09 11.55 24.38
C LYS A 265 -1.50 10.09 24.34
N ILE A 266 -0.65 9.20 24.86
CA ILE A 266 -1.05 7.84 25.22
C ILE A 266 -2.18 7.98 26.24
N LEU A 267 -3.37 7.45 25.93
CA LEU A 267 -4.44 7.30 26.90
C LEU A 267 -3.91 6.41 28.03
N LYS A 268 -3.64 6.98 29.21
CA LYS A 268 -3.41 6.17 30.40
C LYS A 268 -4.72 5.45 30.69
N GLN A 269 -4.74 4.13 30.55
CA GLN A 269 -5.77 3.31 31.16
C GLN A 269 -5.63 3.50 32.67
N ASN A 270 -6.63 4.12 33.29
CA ASN A 270 -6.76 4.11 34.73
C ASN A 270 -7.16 2.67 35.10
N HIS A 271 -6.27 1.96 35.76
CA HIS A 271 -6.67 0.80 36.55
C HIS A 271 -7.44 1.34 37.76
N GLU A 272 -8.75 1.10 37.76
CA GLU A 272 -9.54 1.00 38.99
C GLU A 272 -9.31 -0.38 39.62
#